data_AF-A0A0S8AEW3-F1
#
_entry.id   AF-A0A0S8AEW3-F1
#
_cell.length_a   1.000
_cell.length_b   1.000
_cell.length_c   1.000
_cell.angle_alpha   90.00
_cell.angle_beta   90.00
_cell.angle_gamma   90.00
#
_symmetry.space_group_name_H-M   'P 1'
#
loop_
_entity.id
_entity.type
_entity.pdbx_description
1 polymer ?
#
loop_
_entity_poly.entity_id
_entity_poly.type
_entity_poly.pdbx_seq_one_letter_code
_entity_poly.pdbx_strand_id
1 'polypeptide(L)'
;MTEEIMIFRNEDISGLVTEIPEGHKHLRTTIVLKDGRKMTFQEATIAGIVRSYIDVTTHPLSSRAVLAAAKLDKRKEGYAEWQLMEAEEI
;
A
#
# COMPACT_ATOMS: atom_id res chain seq x y z
N MET A 1 -23.84 -5.46 7.38
CA MET A 1 -22.70 -6.38 7.60
C MET A 1 -21.67 -5.59 8.38
N THR A 2 -21.29 -6.02 9.58
CA THR A 2 -20.17 -5.39 10.29
C THR A 2 -18.89 -5.72 9.53
N GLU A 3 -18.14 -4.70 9.14
CA GLU A 3 -16.85 -4.88 8.48
C GLU A 3 -15.87 -5.54 9.45
N GLU A 4 -15.29 -6.66 9.04
CA GLU A 4 -14.28 -7.35 9.83
C GLU A 4 -12.91 -6.75 9.51
N ILE A 5 -12.36 -5.96 10.44
CA ILE A 5 -11.04 -5.35 10.30
C ILE A 5 -9.99 -6.30 10.89
N MET A 6 -9.06 -6.75 10.05
CA MET A 6 -7.87 -7.47 10.51
C MET A 6 -6.80 -6.48 10.97
N ILE A 7 -6.35 -6.61 12.22
CA ILE A 7 -5.27 -5.81 12.79
C ILE A 7 -4.08 -6.72 13.06
N PHE A 8 -2.95 -6.43 12.43
CA PHE A 8 -1.67 -7.09 12.70
C PHE A 8 -0.79 -6.19 13.54
N ARG A 9 -0.32 -6.70 14.67
CA ARG A 9 0.70 -6.05 15.50
C ARG A 9 2.06 -6.32 14.87
N ASN A 10 3.05 -5.47 15.18
CA ASN A 10 4.43 -5.74 14.76
C ASN A 10 4.94 -7.10 15.27
N GLU A 11 4.48 -7.56 16.43
CA GLU A 11 4.83 -8.90 16.95
C GLU A 11 4.23 -10.05 16.13
N ASP A 12 3.22 -9.82 15.30
CA ASP A 12 2.64 -10.83 14.41
C ASP A 12 3.45 -10.96 13.10
N ILE A 13 4.33 -9.99 12.81
CA ILE A 13 5.15 -9.96 11.60
C ILE A 13 6.44 -10.76 11.84
N SER A 14 6.70 -11.75 11.00
CA SER A 14 7.96 -12.49 10.96
C SER A 14 9.04 -11.76 10.16
N GLY A 15 8.64 -11.05 9.11
CA GLY A 15 9.59 -10.32 8.27
C GLY A 15 8.91 -9.61 7.11
N LEU A 16 9.69 -8.80 6.41
CA LEU A 16 9.31 -8.08 5.21
C LEU A 16 10.43 -8.19 4.19
N VAL A 17 10.08 -8.50 2.95
CA VAL A 17 11.00 -8.56 1.81
C VAL A 17 10.54 -7.56 0.76
N THR A 18 11.42 -6.63 0.37
CA THR A 18 11.16 -5.71 -0.74
C THR A 18 12.25 -5.91 -1.79
N GLU A 19 11.85 -6.24 -3.01
CA GLU A 19 12.78 -6.59 -4.09
C GLU A 19 12.18 -6.26 -5.45
N ILE A 20 13.03 -6.22 -6.47
CA ILE A 20 12.61 -6.28 -7.87
C ILE A 20 12.81 -7.74 -8.29
N PRO A 21 11.75 -8.54 -8.48
CA PRO A 21 11.90 -9.94 -8.86
C PRO A 21 12.61 -10.09 -10.21
N GLU A 22 13.23 -11.23 -10.44
CA GLU A 22 13.87 -11.53 -11.73
C GLU A 22 12.89 -11.35 -12.89
N GLY A 23 13.34 -10.66 -13.94
CA GLY A 23 12.52 -10.35 -15.13
C GLY A 23 11.46 -9.25 -14.92
N HIS A 24 11.36 -8.64 -13.74
CA HIS A 24 10.41 -7.57 -13.45
C HIS A 24 11.09 -6.20 -13.44
N LYS A 25 10.31 -5.15 -13.73
CA LYS A 25 10.78 -3.75 -13.66
C LYS A 25 10.39 -3.05 -12.36
N HIS A 26 9.41 -3.58 -11.64
CA HIS A 26 8.75 -2.93 -10.53
C HIS A 26 8.95 -3.69 -9.23
N LEU A 27 8.97 -2.94 -8.12
CA LEU A 27 9.10 -3.51 -6.79
C LEU A 27 7.92 -4.44 -6.46
N ARG A 28 8.23 -5.43 -5.63
CA ARG A 28 7.28 -6.23 -4.87
C ARG A 28 7.67 -6.17 -3.41
N THR A 29 6.68 -6.04 -2.54
CA THR A 29 6.88 -6.08 -1.10
C THR A 29 6.04 -7.19 -0.50
N THR A 30 6.69 -8.18 0.11
CA THR A 30 6.04 -9.31 0.76
C THR A 30 6.16 -9.18 2.28
N ILE A 31 5.03 -9.15 2.97
CA ILE A 31 4.93 -9.25 4.43
C ILE A 31 4.69 -10.70 4.80
N VAL A 32 5.50 -11.24 5.70
CA VAL A 32 5.40 -12.61 6.21
C VAL A 32 4.93 -12.55 7.66
N LEU A 33 3.85 -13.27 7.96
CA LEU A 33 3.27 -13.37 9.31
C LEU A 33 3.79 -14.61 10.05
N LYS A 34 3.79 -14.55 11.39
CA LYS A 34 4.23 -15.66 12.26
C LYS A 34 3.41 -16.94 12.12
N ASP A 35 2.17 -16.82 11.69
CA ASP A 35 1.29 -17.96 11.40
C ASP A 35 1.52 -18.57 10.01
N GLY A 36 2.50 -18.07 9.26
CA GLY A 36 2.90 -18.58 7.94
C GLY A 36 2.19 -17.92 6.76
N ARG A 37 1.16 -17.07 6.98
CA ARG A 37 0.52 -16.30 5.91
C ARG A 37 1.50 -15.29 5.30
N LYS A 38 1.34 -15.02 3.99
CA LYS A 38 2.15 -14.05 3.24
C LYS A 38 1.26 -13.13 2.42
N MET A 39 1.59 -11.84 2.39
CA MET A 39 0.90 -10.84 1.59
C MET A 39 1.91 -10.13 0.71
N THR A 40 1.79 -10.24 -0.61
CA THR A 40 2.66 -9.55 -1.58
C THR A 40 1.92 -8.41 -2.25
N PHE A 41 2.48 -7.21 -2.17
CA PHE A 41 1.93 -5.99 -2.76
C PHE A 41 2.76 -5.55 -3.97
N GLN A 42 2.08 -4.94 -4.94
CA GLN A 42 2.73 -4.26 -6.05
C GLN A 42 3.27 -2.89 -5.60
N GLU A 43 4.28 -2.39 -6.31
CA GLU A 43 4.89 -1.09 -6.06
C GLU A 43 3.88 0.05 -5.89
N ALA A 44 2.84 0.12 -6.74
CA ALA A 44 1.82 1.17 -6.68
C ALA A 44 1.06 1.17 -5.34
N THR A 45 0.79 0.00 -4.76
CA THR A 45 0.14 -0.12 -3.45
C THR A 45 1.05 0.39 -2.34
N ILE A 46 2.33 0.00 -2.35
CA ILE A 46 3.31 0.46 -1.37
C ILE A 46 3.52 1.98 -1.48
N ALA A 47 3.60 2.51 -2.70
CA ALA A 47 3.65 3.95 -2.92
C ALA A 47 2.44 4.68 -2.33
N GLY A 48 1.24 4.10 -2.43
CA GLY A 48 0.03 4.62 -1.78
C GLY A 48 0.12 4.61 -0.26
N ILE A 49 0.59 3.52 0.35
CA ILE A 49 0.80 3.42 1.81
C ILE A 49 1.80 4.48 2.29
N VAL A 50 2.92 4.62 1.58
CA VAL A 50 3.96 5.60 1.94
C VAL A 50 3.43 7.02 1.81
N ARG A 51 2.70 7.34 0.73
CA ARG A 51 2.09 8.65 0.54
C ARG A 51 1.11 8.99 1.65
N SER A 52 0.15 8.12 1.94
CA SER A 52 -0.84 8.40 2.98
C SER A 52 -0.22 8.52 4.38
N TYR A 53 0.81 7.72 4.68
CA TYR A 53 1.58 7.84 5.91
C TYR A 53 2.29 9.19 6.00
N ILE A 54 2.99 9.60 4.94
CA ILE A 54 3.68 10.90 4.89
C ILE A 54 2.68 12.05 5.01
N ASP A 55 1.56 11.99 4.30
CA ASP A 55 0.53 13.04 4.33
C ASP A 55 0.04 13.28 5.75
N VAL A 56 -0.33 12.22 6.50
CA VAL A 56 -0.79 12.37 7.89
C VAL A 56 0.32 12.83 8.82
N THR A 57 1.53 12.27 8.70
CA THR A 57 2.62 12.56 9.65
C THR A 57 3.26 13.93 9.45
N THR A 58 3.13 14.51 8.25
CA THR A 58 3.75 15.80 7.91
C THR A 58 2.75 16.95 7.76
N HIS A 59 1.45 16.68 7.66
CA HIS A 59 0.44 17.72 7.59
C HIS A 59 0.12 18.27 9.00
N PRO A 60 0.21 19.59 9.24
CA PRO A 60 0.14 20.18 10.59
C PRO A 60 -1.25 20.13 11.26
N LEU A 61 -2.28 19.66 10.55
CA LEU A 61 -3.69 19.75 10.94
C LEU A 61 -4.52 18.51 10.54
N SER A 62 -4.02 17.71 9.59
CA SER A 62 -4.76 16.54 9.11
C SER A 62 -4.34 15.32 9.91
N SER A 63 -5.31 14.55 10.38
CA SER A 63 -5.08 13.29 11.10
C SER A 63 -5.45 12.05 10.27
N ARG A 64 -5.87 12.24 9.01
CA ARG A 64 -6.39 11.18 8.15
C ARG A 64 -6.06 11.46 6.68
N ALA A 65 -5.63 10.43 5.97
CA ALA A 65 -5.53 10.43 4.51
C ALA A 65 -6.30 9.20 3.99
N VAL A 66 -7.14 9.40 2.99
CA VAL A 66 -7.90 8.33 2.32
C VAL A 66 -7.48 8.30 0.87
N LEU A 67 -7.02 7.13 0.41
CA LEU A 67 -6.73 6.89 -0.98
C LEU A 67 -7.62 5.74 -1.48
N ALA A 68 -8.40 5.99 -2.52
CA ALA A 68 -9.29 5.01 -3.14
C ALA A 68 -8.72 4.52 -4.48
N ALA A 69 -9.11 3.32 -4.90
CA ALA A 69 -8.67 2.76 -6.17
C ALA A 69 -9.29 3.52 -7.34
N ALA A 70 -8.45 4.01 -8.24
CA ALA A 70 -8.86 4.69 -9.45
C ALA A 70 -8.11 4.15 -10.66
N LYS A 71 -8.84 3.96 -11.76
CA LYS A 71 -8.27 3.62 -13.07
C LYS A 71 -7.94 4.91 -13.80
N LEU A 72 -6.67 5.09 -14.21
CA LEU A 72 -6.20 6.32 -14.84
C LEU A 72 -5.93 6.15 -16.34
N ASP A 73 -6.71 6.87 -17.15
CA ASP A 73 -6.54 6.92 -18.60
C ASP A 73 -5.26 7.68 -19.02
N LYS A 74 -4.94 8.77 -18.31
CA LYS A 74 -3.71 9.55 -18.51
C LYS A 74 -2.82 9.42 -17.27
N ARG A 75 -1.60 8.92 -17.49
CA ARG A 75 -0.60 8.72 -16.44
C ARG A 75 0.81 8.85 -17.01
N LYS A 76 1.79 9.10 -16.15
CA LYS A 76 3.22 9.12 -16.53
C LYS A 76 3.65 7.73 -17.01
N GLU A 77 4.65 7.69 -17.88
CA GLU A 77 5.26 6.42 -18.30
C GLU A 77 5.79 5.64 -17.09
N GLY A 78 5.60 4.33 -17.09
CA GLY A 78 6.01 3.45 -15.99
C GLY A 78 5.03 3.35 -14.82
N TYR A 79 3.98 4.17 -14.76
CA TYR A 79 2.96 4.05 -13.73
C TYR A 79 1.90 2.99 -14.09
N ALA A 80 1.47 2.24 -13.08
CA ALA A 80 0.36 1.28 -13.21
C ALA A 80 -0.95 2.00 -13.57
N GLU A 81 -1.81 1.33 -14.33
CA GLU A 81 -3.12 1.85 -14.74
C GLU A 81 -4.06 2.08 -13.55
N TRP A 82 -4.02 1.19 -12.56
CA TRP A 82 -4.71 1.35 -11.29
C TRP A 82 -3.77 1.97 -10.25
N GLN A 83 -4.23 3.05 -9.64
CA GLN A 83 -3.53 3.79 -8.60
C GLN A 83 -4.43 3.99 -7.39
N LEU A 84 -3.83 4.33 -6.25
CA LEU A 84 -4.54 4.83 -5.08
C LEU A 84 -4.50 6.36 -5.09
N MET A 85 -5.65 6.99 -5.29
CA MET A 85 -5.82 8.45 -5.45
C MET A 85 -6.62 9.03 -4.30
N GLU A 86 -6.36 10.30 -3.97
CA GLU A 86 -7.01 11.02 -2.88
C GLU A 86 -8.53 10.99 -3.01
N ALA A 87 -9.20 10.66 -1.92
CA ALA A 87 -10.66 10.55 -1.83
C ALA A 87 -11.15 11.00 -0.44
N GLU A 88 -12.46 11.14 -0.29
CA GLU A 88 -13.09 11.41 1.02
C GLU A 88 -13.41 10.11 1.77
N GLU A 89 -13.78 9.05 1.04
CA GLU A 89 -14.25 7.74 1.55
C GLU A 89 -13.72 6.57 0.67
N ILE A 90 -13.80 5.33 1.19
CA ILE A 90 -13.40 4.08 0.51
C ILE A 90 -14.63 3.37 -0.05
#